data_AF-A0A1B7U2G2-F1
#
_entry.id   AF-A0A1B7U2G2-F1
#
_cell.length_a   1.000
_cell.length_b   1.000
_cell.length_c   1.000
_cell.angle_alpha   90.00
_cell.angle_beta   90.00
_cell.angle_gamma   90.00
#
_symmetry.space_group_name_H-M   'P 1'
#
loop_
_entity.id
_entity.type
_entity.pdbx_description
1 polymer ?
#
loop_
_entity_poly.entity_id
_entity_poly.type
_entity_poly.pdbx_seq_one_letter_code
_entity_poly.pdbx_strand_id
1 'polypeptide(L)'
;MAVNSQTRSRNDPNTLGGIDDIFGIRLVVSTRVSQGHAAVLNSKIAVNIVRRCDLEIMANPHAGSMFQCNQIHYRAEIRSRSA
;
A
#
# COMPACT_ATOMS: atom_id res chain seq x y z
N MET A 1 13.17 26.83 30.54
CA MET A 1 13.02 27.13 29.10
C MET A 1 11.91 26.25 28.56
N ALA A 2 10.72 26.80 28.34
CA ALA A 2 9.57 26.04 27.87
C ALA A 2 9.68 25.87 26.34
N VAL A 3 9.78 24.62 25.88
CA VAL A 3 9.66 24.27 24.46
C VAL A 3 8.20 24.53 24.10
N ASN A 4 7.94 25.61 23.36
CA ASN A 4 6.63 25.86 22.76
C ASN A 4 6.31 24.71 21.80
N SER A 5 5.52 23.72 22.25
CA SER A 5 4.87 22.78 21.35
C SER A 5 3.75 23.55 20.63
N GLN A 6 4.12 24.29 19.59
CA GLN A 6 3.15 24.84 18.66
C GLN A 6 2.32 23.67 18.11
N THR A 7 1.07 23.57 18.54
CA THR A 7 0.04 22.78 17.88
C THR A 7 -0.18 23.40 16.50
N ARG A 8 0.64 23.02 15.53
CA ARG A 8 0.55 23.48 14.14
C ARG A 8 -0.81 23.05 13.60
N SER A 9 -1.64 24.05 13.28
CA SER A 9 -2.97 23.84 12.72
C SER A 9 -2.83 23.07 11.40
N ARG A 10 -3.53 21.94 11.27
CA ARG A 10 -3.59 21.11 10.05
C ARG A 10 -4.08 21.85 8.80
N ASN A 11 -4.52 23.10 8.95
CA ASN A 11 -5.16 23.89 7.90
C ASN A 11 -4.24 24.93 7.23
N ASP A 12 -2.96 25.00 7.58
CA ASP A 12 -2.04 25.93 6.89
C ASP A 12 -1.52 25.29 5.58
N PRO A 13 -1.89 25.84 4.40
CA PRO A 13 -1.55 25.26 3.10
C PRO A 13 -0.04 25.25 2.81
N ASN A 14 0.75 26.04 3.56
CA ASN A 14 2.20 26.11 3.40
C ASN A 14 2.96 25.21 4.38
N THR A 15 2.28 24.61 5.35
CA THR A 15 2.84 23.51 6.11
C THR A 15 2.52 22.21 5.40
N LEU A 16 3.53 21.59 4.78
CA LEU A 16 3.46 20.16 4.48
C LEU A 16 3.13 19.46 5.78
N GLY A 17 1.91 18.92 5.87
CA GLY A 17 1.50 18.03 6.94
C GLY A 17 2.48 16.87 7.05
N GLY A 18 2.42 16.13 8.15
CA GLY A 18 3.15 14.86 8.24
C GLY A 18 2.95 14.03 6.97
N ILE A 19 3.94 13.20 6.63
CA ILE A 19 4.15 12.49 5.35
C ILE A 19 2.87 11.84 4.77
N ASP A 20 1.86 11.61 5.61
CA ASP A 20 0.60 10.95 5.31
C ASP A 20 -0.56 11.88 4.86
N ASP A 21 -0.42 13.21 4.92
CA ASP A 21 -1.53 14.16 4.65
C ASP A 21 -1.06 15.41 3.89
N ILE A 22 -1.65 15.64 2.71
CA ILE A 22 -1.49 16.85 1.91
C ILE A 22 -2.88 17.47 1.72
N PHE A 23 -3.07 18.69 2.22
CA PHE A 23 -4.33 19.44 2.15
C PHE A 23 -5.57 18.71 2.74
N GLY A 24 -5.37 17.88 3.77
CA GLY A 24 -6.45 17.08 4.36
C GLY A 24 -6.80 15.83 3.55
N ILE A 25 -6.01 15.53 2.51
CA ILE A 25 -6.15 14.34 1.66
C ILE A 25 -5.03 13.37 2.00
N ARG A 26 -5.43 12.13 2.30
CA ARG A 26 -4.50 11.04 2.58
C ARG A 26 -3.58 10.81 1.38
N LEU A 27 -2.28 10.91 1.62
CA LEU A 27 -1.26 10.56 0.63
C LEU A 27 -0.97 9.07 0.71
N VAL A 28 -0.82 8.43 -0.46
CA VAL A 28 -0.32 7.06 -0.57
C VAL A 28 0.89 7.06 -1.50
N VAL A 29 2.06 6.75 -0.95
CA VAL A 29 3.30 6.63 -1.72
C VAL A 29 3.42 5.21 -2.25
N SER A 30 3.63 5.07 -3.56
CA SER A 30 3.73 3.77 -4.22
C SER A 30 4.82 3.79 -5.29
N THR A 31 5.61 2.73 -5.36
CA THR A 31 6.59 2.50 -6.42
C THR A 31 5.96 2.24 -7.78
N ARG A 32 4.63 2.05 -7.83
CA ARG A 32 3.88 1.86 -9.08
C ARG A 32 3.60 3.18 -9.82
N VAL A 33 3.74 4.32 -9.15
CA VAL A 33 3.63 5.64 -9.78
C VAL A 33 5.03 6.10 -10.14
N SER A 34 5.25 6.41 -11.41
CA SER A 34 6.53 6.91 -11.91
C SER A 34 6.94 8.20 -11.20
N GLN A 35 8.24 8.42 -11.03
CA GLN A 35 8.74 9.66 -10.45
C GLN A 35 8.27 10.88 -11.27
N GLY A 36 7.98 11.98 -10.56
CA GLY A 36 7.44 13.20 -11.17
C GLY A 36 5.95 13.15 -11.54
N HIS A 37 5.27 12.01 -11.34
CA HIS A 37 3.83 11.88 -11.61
C HIS A 37 3.04 11.75 -10.31
N ALA A 38 1.80 12.23 -10.34
CA ALA A 38 0.85 12.08 -9.25
C ALA A 38 -0.52 11.69 -9.80
N ALA A 39 -1.18 10.74 -9.14
CA ALA A 39 -2.57 10.38 -9.42
C ALA A 39 -3.45 10.89 -8.29
N VAL A 40 -4.40 11.79 -8.62
CA VAL A 40 -5.35 12.34 -7.65
C VAL A 40 -6.72 11.77 -7.97
N LEU A 41 -7.23 10.93 -7.07
CA LEU A 41 -8.55 10.32 -7.24
C LEU A 41 -9.23 10.08 -5.89
N ASN A 42 -10.56 10.24 -5.85
CA ASN A 42 -11.35 9.85 -4.69
C ASN A 42 -11.60 8.33 -4.73
N SER A 43 -10.66 7.56 -4.16
CA SER A 43 -10.66 6.09 -4.25
C SER A 43 -11.85 5.43 -3.56
N LYS A 44 -12.49 6.10 -2.58
CA LYS A 44 -13.66 5.57 -1.87
C LYS A 44 -14.90 5.48 -2.75
N ILE A 45 -14.99 6.32 -3.79
CA ILE A 45 -16.15 6.41 -4.69
C ILE A 45 -15.79 5.85 -6.06
N ALA A 46 -14.60 6.20 -6.56
CA ALA A 46 -14.20 5.89 -7.93
C ALA A 46 -13.75 4.44 -8.14
N VAL A 47 -13.35 3.74 -7.07
CA VAL A 47 -12.79 2.39 -7.18
C VAL A 47 -13.53 1.44 -6.25
N ASN A 48 -14.18 0.43 -6.82
CA ASN A 48 -14.69 -0.70 -6.07
C ASN A 48 -13.79 -1.92 -6.31
N ILE A 49 -13.12 -2.40 -5.25
CA ILE A 49 -12.21 -3.54 -5.35
C ILE A 49 -12.96 -4.80 -4.94
N VAL A 50 -13.30 -5.63 -5.91
CA VAL A 50 -13.91 -6.95 -5.65
C VAL A 50 -12.80 -8.00 -5.56
N ARG A 51 -12.62 -8.54 -4.35
CA ARG A 51 -11.67 -9.63 -4.10
C ARG A 51 -12.39 -10.97 -4.22
N ARG A 52 -11.81 -11.90 -5.00
CA ARG A 52 -12.35 -13.25 -5.18
C ARG A 52 -11.77 -14.21 -4.14
N CYS A 53 -10.54 -13.99 -3.72
CA CYS A 53 -9.86 -14.78 -2.70
C CYS A 53 -8.91 -13.86 -1.91
N ASP A 54 -8.85 -14.07 -0.61
CA ASP A 54 -7.90 -13.39 0.27
C ASP A 54 -6.47 -13.89 0.06
N LEU A 55 -5.50 -13.24 0.70
CA LEU A 55 -4.09 -13.65 0.60
C LEU A 55 -3.91 -15.04 1.23
N GLU A 56 -3.65 -16.03 0.38
CA GLU A 56 -3.36 -17.38 0.83
C GLU A 56 -1.88 -17.69 0.60
N ILE A 57 -1.22 -18.21 1.64
CA ILE A 57 0.16 -18.68 1.58
C ILE A 57 0.13 -20.20 1.59
N MET A 58 0.59 -20.81 0.51
CA MET A 58 0.64 -22.26 0.35
C MET A 58 2.09 -22.73 0.32
N ALA A 59 2.41 -23.75 1.12
CA ALA A 59 3.68 -24.46 1.04
C ALA A 59 3.53 -25.65 0.09
N ASN A 60 4.47 -25.83 -0.83
CA ASN A 60 4.53 -27.02 -1.68
C ASN A 60 5.87 -27.75 -1.46
N PRO A 61 5.90 -28.79 -0.60
CA PRO A 61 7.11 -29.56 -0.34
C PRO A 61 7.47 -30.53 -1.49
N HIS A 62 6.61 -30.69 -2.49
CA HIS A 62 6.79 -31.64 -3.60
C HIS A 62 6.92 -30.93 -4.96
N ALA A 63 7.29 -29.65 -4.97
CA ALA A 63 7.41 -28.88 -6.19
C ALA A 63 8.64 -29.29 -7.02
N GLY A 64 8.45 -30.18 -8.00
CA GLY A 64 9.47 -30.50 -9.03
C GLY A 64 10.77 -31.08 -8.45
N SER A 65 11.92 -30.63 -8.96
CA SER A 65 13.25 -31.09 -8.52
C SER A 65 13.62 -30.63 -7.09
N MET A 66 12.84 -29.74 -6.47
CA MET A 66 13.14 -29.16 -5.16
C MET A 66 13.07 -30.17 -4.02
N PHE A 67 12.25 -31.23 -4.17
CA PHE A 67 12.22 -32.34 -3.23
C PHE A 67 13.58 -33.05 -3.14
N GLN A 68 14.29 -33.17 -4.26
CA GLN A 68 15.63 -33.77 -4.30
C GLN A 68 16.70 -32.88 -3.64
N CYS A 69 16.45 -31.57 -3.59
CA CYS A 69 17.33 -30.59 -2.96
C CYS A 69 16.95 -30.26 -1.49
N ASN A 70 15.95 -30.95 -0.92
CA ASN A 70 15.40 -30.68 0.41
C ASN A 70 14.99 -29.21 0.63
N GLN A 71 14.38 -28.60 -0.40
CA GLN A 71 13.92 -27.21 -0.36
C GLN A 71 12.39 -27.16 -0.38
N ILE A 72 11.81 -26.29 0.45
CA ILE A 72 10.35 -26.03 0.49
C ILE A 72 10.07 -24.68 -0.16
N HIS A 73 9.17 -24.67 -1.14
CA HIS A 73 8.74 -23.45 -1.79
C HIS A 73 7.43 -22.93 -1.19
N TYR A 74 7.38 -21.63 -0.93
CA TYR A 74 6.19 -20.93 -0.48
C TYR A 74 5.67 -20.03 -1.60
N ARG A 75 4.38 -20.12 -1.90
CA ARG A 75 3.71 -19.25 -2.86
C ARG A 75 2.60 -18.50 -2.15
N ALA A 76 2.57 -17.18 -2.34
CA ALA A 76 1.48 -16.33 -1.90
C ALA A 76 0.70 -15.85 -3.13
N GLU A 77 -0.62 -16.05 -3.15
CA GLU A 77 -1.48 -15.63 -4.26
C GLU A 77 -2.66 -14.81 -3.75
N ILE A 78 -3.00 -13.73 -4.48
CA ILE A 78 -4.24 -12.98 -4.32
C ILE A 78 -4.95 -13.00 -5.68
N ARG A 79 -6.25 -13.31 -5.68
CA ARG A 79 -7.09 -13.20 -6.87
C ARG A 79 -8.11 -12.09 -6.69
N SER A 80 -7.94 -11.00 -7.44
CA SER A 80 -8.91 -9.91 -7.54
C SER A 80 -9.38 -9.77 -8.99
N ARG A 81 -10.68 -9.47 -9.18
CA ARG A 81 -11.20 -9.01 -10.47
C ARG A 81 -11.27 -7.48 -10.41
N SER A 82 -10.68 -6.76 -11.37
CA SER A 82 -11.07 -5.35 -11.53
C SER A 82 -12.40 -5.32 -12.27
N ALA A 83 -13.32 -4.47 -11.83
CA ALA A 83 -14.43 -4.06 -12.67
C ALA A 83 -13.92 -3.23 -13.86
#